data_AF-A0A0N0N444-F1
#
_entry.id   AF-A0A0N0N444-F1
#
_cell.length_a   1.000
_cell.length_b   1.000
_cell.length_c   1.000
_cell.angle_alpha   90.00
_cell.angle_beta   90.00
_cell.angle_gamma   90.00
#
_symmetry.space_group_name_H-M   'P 1'
#
loop_
_entity.id
_entity.type
_entity.pdbx_description
1 polymer ?
#
loop_
_entity_poly.entity_id
_entity_poly.type
_entity_poly.pdbx_seq_one_letter_code
_entity_poly.pdbx_strand_id
1 'polypeptide(L)'
;MRGKCTRRASEPRDLVLRPQAEHETLQRHRQEQGTTVWKESYGRRAGVEGTISQAVRGPDIRHARYRGLAKVQLQLQLQLQLQLQQIFSAAALNLLRIDAWLTDTPLARTRASRLEALPVMA
;
A
#
# COMPACT_ATOMS: atom_id res chain seq x y z
N MET A 1 -25.79 -23.51 -3.88
CA MET A 1 -24.70 -22.52 -4.10
C MET A 1 -24.04 -22.02 -2.82
N ARG A 2 -24.75 -21.69 -1.72
CA ARG A 2 -24.14 -21.13 -0.49
C ARG A 2 -22.98 -21.95 0.12
N GLY A 3 -23.09 -23.28 0.16
CA GLY A 3 -22.04 -24.16 0.70
C GLY A 3 -20.72 -24.14 -0.07
N LYS A 4 -20.69 -23.61 -1.30
CA LYS A 4 -19.46 -23.41 -2.08
C LYS A 4 -18.85 -22.01 -1.90
N CYS A 5 -19.60 -21.05 -1.36
CA CYS A 5 -19.21 -19.63 -1.32
C CYS A 5 -18.92 -19.12 0.10
N THR A 6 -19.49 -19.73 1.15
CA THR A 6 -19.32 -19.30 2.54
C THR A 6 -19.12 -20.49 3.46
N ARG A 7 -18.06 -20.47 4.28
CA ARG A 7 -17.73 -21.52 5.27
C ARG A 7 -18.45 -21.38 6.62
N ARG A 8 -19.30 -20.37 6.80
CA ARG A 8 -19.98 -20.09 8.08
C ARG A 8 -21.23 -20.96 8.23
N ALA A 9 -21.36 -21.63 9.37
CA ALA A 9 -22.44 -22.57 9.67
C ALA A 9 -23.73 -21.90 10.19
N SER A 10 -23.63 -20.71 10.78
CA SER A 10 -24.75 -19.96 11.36
C SER A 10 -24.72 -18.49 10.91
N GLU A 11 -25.89 -18.03 10.49
CA GLU A 11 -26.27 -16.70 10.01
C GLU A 11 -25.54 -16.12 8.77
N PRO A 12 -26.30 -15.47 7.85
CA PRO A 12 -25.71 -14.71 6.76
C PRO A 12 -24.88 -13.52 7.28
N ARG A 13 -24.00 -12.98 6.44
CA ARG A 13 -23.35 -11.71 6.73
C ARG A 13 -24.36 -10.58 6.51
N ASP A 14 -24.51 -9.69 7.48
CA ASP A 14 -25.31 -8.49 7.31
C ASP A 14 -24.65 -7.54 6.32
N LEU A 15 -25.46 -7.02 5.39
CA LEU A 15 -25.03 -6.01 4.45
C LEU A 15 -25.23 -4.64 5.10
N VAL A 16 -24.12 -4.01 5.52
CA VAL A 16 -24.16 -2.63 6.00
C VAL A 16 -24.20 -1.69 4.79
N LEU A 17 -25.35 -1.08 4.55
CA LEU A 17 -25.51 -0.03 3.55
C LEU A 17 -25.15 1.32 4.17
N ARG A 18 -24.41 2.11 3.39
CA ARG A 18 -24.00 3.46 3.78
C ARG A 18 -25.19 4.42 3.62
N PRO A 19 -25.35 5.44 4.49
CA PRO A 19 -26.36 6.49 4.28
C PRO A 19 -26.23 7.14 2.90
N GLN A 20 -27.36 7.54 2.32
CA GLN A 20 -27.44 8.03 0.93
C GLN A 20 -26.47 9.20 0.66
N ALA A 21 -26.43 10.20 1.54
CA ALA A 21 -25.57 11.37 1.38
C ALA A 21 -24.07 11.01 1.34
N GLU A 22 -23.63 10.06 2.15
CA GLU A 22 -22.25 9.57 2.13
C GLU A 22 -21.96 8.77 0.86
N HIS A 23 -22.92 7.95 0.42
CA HIS A 23 -22.80 7.18 -0.81
C HIS A 23 -22.62 8.10 -2.02
N GLU A 24 -23.50 9.09 -2.18
CA GLU A 24 -23.47 10.06 -3.27
C GLU A 24 -22.18 10.87 -3.28
N THR A 25 -21.72 11.32 -2.10
CA THR A 25 -20.44 12.03 -1.97
C THR A 25 -19.28 11.17 -2.45
N LEU A 26 -19.25 9.91 -2.05
CA LEU A 26 -18.18 8.99 -2.45
C LEU A 26 -18.22 8.68 -3.96
N GLN A 27 -19.41 8.50 -4.54
CA GLN A 27 -19.56 8.26 -5.97
C GLN A 27 -19.12 9.47 -6.80
N ARG A 28 -19.48 10.69 -6.39
CA ARG A 28 -19.03 11.92 -7.02
C ARG A 28 -17.50 12.02 -7.03
N HIS A 29 -16.85 11.78 -5.89
CA HIS A 29 -15.39 11.77 -5.83
C HIS A 29 -14.75 10.69 -6.71
N ARG A 30 -15.36 9.49 -6.85
CA ARG A 30 -14.86 8.47 -7.77
C ARG A 30 -14.93 8.90 -9.24
N GLN A 31 -16.00 9.62 -9.62
CA GLN A 31 -16.12 10.17 -10.96
C GLN A 31 -15.05 11.24 -11.22
N GLU A 32 -14.84 12.14 -10.26
CA GLU A 32 -13.78 13.15 -10.31
C GLU A 32 -12.39 12.52 -10.47
N GLN A 33 -12.12 11.42 -9.74
CA GLN A 33 -10.88 10.64 -9.82
C GLN A 33 -10.58 10.06 -11.21
N GLY A 34 -11.62 9.87 -12.03
CA GLY A 34 -11.47 9.40 -13.41
C GLY A 34 -10.80 10.41 -14.33
N THR A 35 -10.91 11.71 -14.01
CA THR A 35 -10.45 12.81 -14.86
C THR A 35 -8.91 12.93 -14.90
N THR A 36 -8.38 13.39 -16.03
CA THR A 36 -6.94 13.64 -16.19
C THR A 36 -6.44 14.72 -15.25
N VAL A 37 -7.18 15.83 -15.13
CA VAL A 37 -6.87 16.95 -14.23
C VAL A 37 -6.73 16.46 -12.78
N TRP A 38 -7.65 15.61 -12.32
CA TRP A 38 -7.53 15.05 -10.97
C TRP A 38 -6.29 14.19 -10.84
N LYS A 39 -6.02 13.29 -11.81
CA LYS A 39 -4.84 12.40 -11.80
C LYS A 39 -3.53 13.19 -11.79
N GLU A 40 -3.43 14.26 -12.56
CA GLU A 40 -2.27 15.15 -12.58
C GLU A 40 -2.06 15.81 -11.21
N SER A 41 -3.12 16.37 -10.62
CA SER A 41 -3.05 16.97 -9.29
C SER A 41 -2.69 15.96 -8.19
N TYR A 42 -3.15 14.71 -8.34
CA TYR A 42 -2.90 13.63 -7.40
C TYR A 42 -1.54 12.96 -7.60
N GLY A 43 -0.87 13.19 -8.73
CA GLY A 43 0.39 12.53 -9.10
C GLY A 43 1.48 12.64 -8.04
N ARG A 44 1.60 13.82 -7.39
CA ARG A 44 2.53 14.02 -6.27
C ARG A 44 2.26 13.05 -5.11
N ARG A 45 0.99 12.91 -4.73
CA ARG A 45 0.58 12.02 -3.65
C ARG A 45 0.74 10.55 -4.04
N ALA A 46 0.35 10.20 -5.26
CA ALA A 46 0.57 8.86 -5.81
C ALA A 46 2.07 8.47 -5.79
N GLY A 47 2.97 9.41 -6.06
CA GLY A 47 4.42 9.20 -5.95
C GLY A 47 4.87 8.88 -4.51
N VAL A 48 4.35 9.60 -3.51
CA VAL A 48 4.63 9.32 -2.09
C VAL A 48 4.10 7.95 -1.69
N GLU A 49 2.84 7.65 -2.01
CA GLU A 49 2.21 6.38 -1.69
C GLU A 49 2.91 5.21 -2.39
N GLY A 50 3.35 5.38 -3.64
CA GLY A 50 4.16 4.43 -4.37
C GLY A 50 5.51 4.15 -3.70
N THR A 51 6.17 5.20 -3.18
CA THR A 51 7.41 5.09 -2.39
C THR A 51 7.21 4.24 -1.14
N ILE A 52 6.15 4.53 -0.38
CA ILE A 52 5.81 3.77 0.83
C ILE A 52 5.53 2.31 0.47
N SER A 53 4.79 2.09 -0.63
CA SER A 53 4.49 0.77 -1.18
C SER A 53 5.76 -0.03 -1.50
N GLN A 54 6.74 0.61 -2.15
CA GLN A 54 8.03 0.02 -2.48
C GLN A 54 8.86 -0.28 -1.23
N ALA A 55 8.90 0.65 -0.27
CA ALA A 55 9.62 0.49 1.00
C ALA A 55 9.08 -0.68 1.82
N VAL A 56 7.75 -0.84 1.88
CA VAL A 56 7.11 -1.95 2.60
C VAL A 56 7.36 -3.30 1.95
N ARG A 57 7.41 -3.36 0.60
CA ARG A 57 7.56 -4.64 -0.12
C ARG A 57 8.99 -5.06 -0.40
N GLY A 58 9.91 -4.10 -0.53
CA GLY A 58 11.33 -4.37 -0.77
C GLY A 58 12.09 -4.49 0.55
N PRO A 59 12.52 -3.36 1.16
CA PRO A 59 13.38 -3.36 2.34
C PRO A 59 12.73 -3.78 3.67
N ASP A 60 11.54 -4.39 3.68
CA ASP A 60 10.82 -4.87 4.87
C ASP A 60 10.87 -3.90 6.08
N ILE A 61 10.63 -2.61 5.82
CA ILE A 61 10.73 -1.53 6.82
C ILE A 61 9.77 -1.68 8.00
N ARG A 62 8.82 -2.64 7.94
CA ARG A 62 7.85 -2.92 9.00
C ARG A 62 8.42 -3.85 10.08
N HIS A 63 9.54 -4.50 9.83
CA HIS A 63 10.18 -5.40 10.79
C HIS A 63 11.54 -4.83 11.22
N ALA A 64 11.57 -4.22 12.40
CA ALA A 64 12.82 -3.91 13.08
C ALA A 64 13.42 -5.21 13.63
N ARG A 65 14.57 -5.65 13.08
CA ARG A 65 15.24 -6.85 13.57
C ARG A 65 15.99 -6.53 14.85
N TYR A 66 15.35 -6.75 15.99
CA TYR A 66 15.95 -6.59 17.30
C TYR A 66 16.46 -7.94 17.84
N ARG A 67 17.75 -8.03 18.18
CA ARG A 67 18.35 -9.17 18.89
C ARG A 67 18.92 -8.66 20.23
N GLY A 68 18.33 -9.08 21.35
CA GLY A 68 18.43 -8.46 22.68
C GLY A 68 19.84 -8.41 23.30
N LEU A 69 20.14 -7.34 24.07
CA LEU A 69 21.52 -6.98 24.46
C LEU A 69 21.74 -6.09 25.73
N ALA A 70 21.17 -6.32 26.92
CA ALA A 70 21.40 -5.52 28.18
C ALA A 70 21.08 -3.98 28.17
N LYS A 71 20.08 -3.57 28.99
CA LYS A 71 19.17 -2.41 28.80
C LYS A 71 19.74 -0.98 28.59
N VAL A 72 20.92 -0.61 29.08
CA VAL A 72 21.45 0.77 28.96
C VAL A 72 22.40 0.93 27.77
N GLN A 73 23.28 -0.05 27.54
CA GLN A 73 24.04 -0.18 26.30
C GLN A 73 23.08 -0.50 25.13
N LEU A 74 21.99 -1.23 25.43
CA LEU A 74 20.91 -1.55 24.51
C LEU A 74 20.23 -0.36 23.89
N GLN A 75 19.92 0.70 24.63
CA GLN A 75 19.11 1.78 24.09
C GLN A 75 19.91 2.57 23.05
N LEU A 76 21.20 2.79 23.32
CA LEU A 76 22.13 3.40 22.36
C LEU A 76 22.38 2.48 21.16
N GLN A 77 22.57 1.16 21.36
CA GLN A 77 22.76 0.18 20.27
C GLN A 77 21.48 -0.06 19.47
N LEU A 78 20.31 -0.06 20.10
CA LEU A 78 18.99 -0.15 19.48
C LEU A 78 18.76 1.05 18.57
N GLN A 79 19.03 2.24 19.08
CA GLN A 79 18.86 3.46 18.32
C GLN A 79 19.82 3.49 17.13
N LEU A 80 21.07 3.06 17.32
CA LEU A 80 22.04 2.92 16.23
C LEU A 80 21.62 1.87 15.19
N GLN A 81 21.22 0.66 15.62
CA GLN A 81 20.78 -0.42 14.72
C GLN A 81 19.50 -0.05 13.96
N LEU A 82 18.52 0.55 14.63
CA LEU A 82 17.28 1.00 14.02
C LEU A 82 17.55 2.12 13.00
N GLN A 83 18.40 3.08 13.34
CA GLN A 83 18.81 4.15 12.42
C GLN A 83 19.54 3.60 11.20
N LEU A 84 20.51 2.70 11.39
CA LEU A 84 21.25 2.05 10.29
C LEU A 84 20.29 1.31 9.37
N GLN A 85 19.35 0.52 9.90
CA GLN A 85 18.36 -0.19 9.08
C GLN A 85 17.51 0.77 8.24
N GLN A 86 17.05 1.88 8.83
CA GLN A 86 16.25 2.88 8.11
C GLN A 86 17.06 3.60 7.03
N ILE A 87 18.31 4.00 7.34
CA ILE A 87 19.20 4.68 6.38
C ILE A 87 19.53 3.76 5.22
N PHE A 88 19.90 2.50 5.48
CA PHE A 88 20.17 1.53 4.40
C PHE A 88 18.92 1.22 3.57
N SER A 89 17.75 1.13 4.20
CA SER A 89 16.48 0.93 3.49
C SER A 89 16.15 2.10 2.57
N ALA A 90 16.35 3.33 3.04
CA ALA A 90 16.16 4.54 2.24
C ALA A 90 17.18 4.63 1.09
N ALA A 91 18.46 4.33 1.36
CA ALA A 91 19.50 4.30 0.36
C ALA A 91 19.22 3.26 -0.73
N ALA A 92 18.87 2.03 -0.35
CA ALA A 92 18.50 0.97 -1.29
C ALA A 92 17.30 1.37 -2.16
N LEU A 93 16.28 2.01 -1.57
CA LEU A 93 15.13 2.48 -2.32
C LEU A 93 15.49 3.56 -3.34
N ASN A 94 16.35 4.51 -2.97
CA ASN A 94 16.85 5.53 -3.89
C ASN A 94 17.69 4.93 -5.02
N LEU A 95 18.57 3.97 -4.72
CA LEU A 95 19.37 3.28 -5.73
C LEU A 95 18.50 2.52 -6.74
N LEU A 96 17.49 1.78 -6.27
CA LEU A 96 16.53 1.09 -7.14
C LEU A 96 15.76 2.05 -8.04
N ARG A 97 15.49 3.27 -7.57
CA ARG A 97 14.80 4.30 -8.37
C ARG A 97 15.71 4.94 -9.40
N ILE A 98 16.96 5.21 -9.04
CA ILE A 98 17.97 5.72 -9.98
C ILE A 98 18.21 4.68 -11.07
N ASP A 99 18.38 3.42 -10.69
CA ASP A 99 18.53 2.30 -11.65
C ASP A 99 17.32 2.20 -12.59
N ALA A 100 16.10 2.24 -12.06
CA ALA A 100 14.89 2.22 -12.88
C ALA A 100 14.79 3.43 -13.82
N TRP A 101 15.25 4.61 -13.39
CA TRP A 101 15.25 5.82 -14.21
C TRP A 101 16.31 5.75 -15.32
N LEU A 102 17.51 5.25 -15.00
CA LEU A 102 18.59 5.08 -15.98
C LEU A 102 18.32 3.98 -17.02
N THR A 103 17.50 2.99 -16.67
CA THR A 103 17.15 1.86 -17.56
C THR A 103 15.81 2.04 -18.27
N ASP A 104 15.17 3.21 -18.14
CA ASP A 104 13.81 3.47 -18.61
C ASP A 104 12.80 2.38 -18.19
N THR A 105 13.05 1.75 -17.03
CA THR A 105 12.17 0.71 -16.49
C THR A 105 10.84 1.35 -16.10
N PRO A 106 9.71 0.90 -16.66
CA PRO A 106 8.42 1.52 -16.38
C PRO A 106 8.05 1.36 -14.90
N LEU A 107 7.46 2.41 -14.31
CA LEU A 107 6.96 2.34 -12.94
C LEU A 107 5.98 1.17 -12.79
N ALA A 108 6.06 0.46 -11.66
CA ALA A 108 5.20 -0.67 -11.35
C ALA A 108 3.73 -0.28 -11.52
N ARG A 109 3.00 -1.04 -12.35
CA ARG A 109 1.57 -0.80 -12.60
C ARG A 109 0.76 -1.01 -11.32
N THR A 110 -0.26 -0.17 -11.14
CA THR A 110 -1.26 -0.38 -10.08
C THR A 110 -1.83 -1.78 -10.22
N ARG A 111 -1.75 -2.56 -9.13
CA ARG A 111 -2.27 -3.92 -9.12
C ARG A 111 -3.80 -3.87 -9.21
N ALA A 112 -4.35 -4.48 -10.26
CA ALA A 112 -5.78 -4.77 -10.31
C ALA A 112 -6.14 -5.82 -9.26
N SER A 113 -7.23 -5.57 -8.53
CA SER A 113 -7.72 -6.56 -7.56
C SER A 113 -8.31 -7.77 -8.30
N ARG A 114 -8.38 -8.94 -7.64
CA ARG A 114 -9.03 -10.13 -8.23
C ARG A 114 -10.50 -9.88 -8.59
N LEU A 115 -11.16 -8.94 -7.90
CA LEU A 115 -12.55 -8.59 -8.11
C LEU A 115 -12.74 -7.71 -9.36
N GLU A 116 -11.78 -6.83 -9.63
CA GLU A 116 -11.75 -5.98 -10.82
C GLU A 116 -11.48 -6.77 -12.10
N ALA A 117 -10.77 -7.89 -12.00
CA ALA A 117 -10.53 -8.81 -13.12
C ALA A 117 -11.75 -9.69 -13.48
N LEU A 118 -12.86 -9.61 -12.73
CA LEU A 118 -14.06 -10.37 -13.04
C LEU A 118 -14.86 -9.65 -14.15
N PRO A 119 -15.39 -10.39 -15.14
CA PRO A 119 -16.29 -9.80 -16.13
C PRO A 119 -17.54 -9.29 -15.43
N VAL A 120 -17.94 -8.05 -15.73
CA VAL A 120 -19.24 -7.52 -15.31
C VAL A 120 -20.29 -8.29 -16.11
N MET A 121 -21.07 -9.13 -15.42
CA MET A 121 -22.21 -9.79 -16.05
C MET A 121 -23.28 -8.73 -16.33
N ALA A 122 -23.57 -8.52 -17.62
CA ALA A 122 -24.65 -7.69 -18.12
C ALA A 122 -26.01 -8.38 -17.97
#